data_AF-A0A8D2CMA0-F1
#
_entry.id   AF-A0A8D2CMA0-F1
#
_cell.length_a   1.000
_cell.length_b   1.000
_cell.length_c   1.000
_cell.angle_alpha   90.00
_cell.angle_beta   90.00
_cell.angle_gamma   90.00
#
_symmetry.space_group_name_H-M   'P 1'
#
loop_
_entity.id
_entity.type
_entity.pdbx_description
1 polymer ?
#
loop_
_entity_poly.entity_id
_entity_poly.type
_entity_poly.pdbx_seq_one_letter_code
_entity_poly.pdbx_strand_id
1 'polypeptide(L)'
;MAAVGSLLGLLQQSVAKTNAPRVCHLHTSSWLADSSRAFLTRLRRQAYARLYPVLLVKQDGSTIHIRYREPRRMLTMPLDLDALSPEERRARLRKREAQLRHKEEEPELADDFDPERYRQFWIRTKK
;
A
#
# COMPACT_ATOMS: atom_id res chain seq x y z
N MET A 1 68.99 -38.15 19.89
CA MET A 1 70.14 -37.56 19.17
C MET A 1 69.57 -36.61 18.13
N ALA A 2 69.58 -35.31 18.42
CA ALA A 2 69.08 -34.26 17.53
C ALA A 2 70.14 -33.95 16.47
N ALA A 3 69.71 -33.80 15.22
CA ALA A 3 70.52 -33.22 14.15
C ALA A 3 69.81 -31.97 13.61
N VAL A 4 70.58 -30.89 13.63
CA VAL A 4 70.27 -29.51 13.26
C VAL A 4 70.65 -29.29 11.79
N GLY A 5 69.95 -28.40 11.08
CA GLY A 5 70.42 -27.75 9.85
C GLY A 5 69.40 -27.81 8.71
N SER A 6 68.59 -26.79 8.43
CA SER A 6 68.89 -25.43 7.91
C SER A 6 69.12 -25.39 6.38
N LEU A 7 68.17 -24.76 5.65
CA LEU A 7 68.35 -23.59 4.77
C LEU A 7 67.34 -23.58 3.59
N LEU A 8 66.57 -22.49 3.57
CA LEU A 8 65.98 -21.75 2.44
C LEU A 8 65.71 -22.46 1.11
N GLY A 9 64.43 -22.48 0.75
CA GLY A 9 63.96 -22.51 -0.63
C GLY A 9 62.82 -21.51 -0.82
N LEU A 10 63.15 -20.22 -0.89
CA LEU A 10 62.26 -19.19 -1.44
C LEU A 10 62.10 -19.47 -2.93
N LEU A 11 60.89 -19.80 -3.37
CA LEU A 11 60.51 -19.55 -4.76
C LEU A 11 59.15 -18.86 -4.79
N GLN A 12 59.20 -17.53 -4.67
CA GLN A 12 58.17 -16.66 -5.21
C GLN A 12 58.02 -16.97 -6.69
N GLN A 13 56.84 -17.43 -7.12
CA GLN A 13 56.47 -17.35 -8.53
C GLN A 13 55.46 -16.22 -8.70
N SER A 14 56.06 -15.10 -9.10
CA SER A 14 55.54 -13.95 -9.83
C SER A 14 54.04 -13.93 -10.13
N VAL A 15 53.39 -12.99 -9.48
CA VAL A 15 52.15 -12.33 -9.87
C VAL A 15 52.27 -11.81 -11.31
N ALA A 16 51.70 -12.51 -12.28
CA ALA A 16 51.36 -11.92 -13.58
C ALA A 16 49.87 -11.55 -13.55
N LYS A 17 49.55 -10.44 -12.87
CA LYS A 17 48.26 -9.76 -13.00
C LYS A 17 48.19 -9.20 -14.42
N THR A 18 47.58 -9.92 -15.34
CA THR A 18 47.06 -9.33 -16.57
C THR A 18 45.84 -8.50 -16.21
N ASN A 19 46.09 -7.30 -15.70
CA ASN A 19 45.08 -6.25 -15.61
C ASN A 19 44.84 -5.71 -17.02
N ALA A 20 44.06 -6.42 -17.83
CA ALA A 20 43.38 -5.76 -18.93
C ALA A 20 42.47 -4.70 -18.28
N PRO A 21 42.60 -3.40 -18.61
CA PRO A 21 41.62 -2.43 -18.16
C PRO A 21 40.31 -2.86 -18.83
N ARG A 22 39.38 -3.38 -18.03
CA ARG A 22 37.97 -3.34 -18.42
C ARG A 22 37.73 -1.86 -18.71
N VAL A 23 37.51 -1.53 -19.98
CA VAL A 23 36.94 -0.26 -20.37
C VAL A 23 35.55 -0.27 -19.76
N CYS A 24 35.48 0.16 -18.50
CA CYS A 24 34.24 0.56 -17.89
C CYS A 24 33.86 1.80 -18.68
N HIS A 25 33.02 1.62 -19.70
CA HIS A 25 32.24 2.72 -20.24
C HIS A 25 31.46 3.26 -19.04
N LEU A 26 32.03 4.29 -18.41
CA LEU A 26 31.32 5.11 -17.46
C LEU A 26 30.20 5.70 -18.31
N HIS A 27 29.03 5.06 -18.27
CA HIS A 27 27.80 5.71 -18.64
C HIS A 27 27.76 6.96 -17.78
N THR A 28 28.11 8.10 -18.37
CA THR A 28 27.77 9.41 -17.86
C THR A 28 26.26 9.43 -17.85
N SER A 29 25.65 8.85 -16.82
CA SER A 29 24.27 9.13 -16.49
C SER A 29 24.23 10.63 -16.32
N SER A 30 23.51 11.31 -17.20
CA SER A 30 23.06 12.68 -16.98
C SER A 30 22.65 12.82 -15.51
N TRP A 31 22.96 13.96 -14.90
CA TRP A 31 22.57 14.33 -13.53
C TRP A 31 21.03 14.40 -13.36
N LEU A 32 20.32 13.34 -13.72
CA LEU A 32 18.90 13.17 -13.48
C LEU A 32 18.73 12.66 -12.05
N ALA A 33 17.81 13.31 -11.35
CA ALA A 33 17.42 12.93 -10.01
C ALA A 33 16.56 11.66 -10.08
N ASP A 34 17.21 10.50 -10.16
CA ASP A 34 16.52 9.22 -10.15
C ASP A 34 16.09 8.85 -8.73
N SER A 35 14.83 8.44 -8.58
CA SER A 35 14.28 7.98 -7.29
C SER A 35 14.95 6.71 -6.76
N SER A 36 15.57 5.92 -7.64
CA SER A 36 16.29 4.69 -7.30
C SER A 36 17.63 4.96 -6.61
N ARG A 37 18.23 6.15 -6.78
CA ARG A 37 19.60 6.48 -6.32
C ARG A 37 19.80 6.27 -4.82
N ALA A 38 18.78 6.56 -4.01
CA ALA A 38 18.82 6.41 -2.55
C ALA A 38 17.78 5.41 -2.01
N PHE A 39 17.14 4.62 -2.88
CA PHE A 39 16.07 3.71 -2.48
C PHE A 39 16.59 2.44 -1.77
N LEU A 40 17.66 1.84 -2.31
CA LEU A 40 18.23 0.59 -1.81
C LEU A 40 19.13 0.84 -0.58
N THR A 41 18.55 0.77 0.62
CA THR A 41 19.27 1.09 1.87
C THR A 41 19.01 0.07 2.99
N ARG A 42 19.83 0.09 4.05
CA ARG A 42 19.67 -0.68 5.30
C ARG A 42 19.64 0.26 6.51
N LEU A 43 18.97 -0.15 7.59
CA LEU A 43 19.03 0.56 8.87
C LEU A 43 20.47 0.54 9.42
N ARG A 44 21.07 1.72 9.65
CA ARG A 44 22.45 1.87 10.14
C ARG A 44 22.49 2.00 11.68
N ARG A 45 21.93 1.01 12.38
CA ARG A 45 22.02 0.91 13.85
C ARG A 45 22.64 -0.43 14.23
N GLN A 46 23.39 -0.48 15.33
CA GLN A 46 24.04 -1.72 15.80
C GLN A 46 23.02 -2.76 16.25
N ALA A 47 22.04 -2.36 17.07
CA ALA A 47 20.93 -3.20 17.48
C ALA A 47 19.60 -2.56 17.05
N TYR A 48 18.75 -3.32 16.36
CA TYR A 48 17.41 -2.88 15.97
C TYR A 48 16.46 -4.08 15.82
N ALA A 49 15.19 -3.88 16.14
CA ALA A 49 14.14 -4.86 15.90
C ALA A 49 13.88 -5.01 14.39
N ARG A 50 13.43 -6.19 13.97
CA ARG A 50 13.07 -6.46 12.57
C ARG A 50 11.94 -5.52 12.14
N LEU A 51 12.14 -4.88 10.98
CA LEU A 51 11.12 -4.07 10.32
C LEU A 51 10.75 -4.70 8.98
N TYR A 52 9.48 -4.62 8.63
CA TYR A 52 8.92 -5.19 7.43
C TYR A 52 8.56 -4.08 6.43
N PRO A 53 8.76 -4.30 5.12
CA PRO A 53 8.28 -3.37 4.11
C PRO A 53 6.74 -3.42 4.05
N VAL A 54 6.10 -2.26 4.19
CA VAL A 54 4.65 -2.09 4.21
C VAL A 54 4.27 -0.96 3.27
N LEU A 55 3.15 -1.10 2.56
CA LEU A 55 2.57 -0.06 1.72
C LEU A 55 1.77 0.92 2.57
N LEU A 56 2.20 2.18 2.66
CA LEU A 56 1.41 3.26 3.24
C LEU A 56 0.63 3.98 2.14
N VAL A 57 -0.70 3.91 2.22
CA VAL A 57 -1.63 4.69 1.40
C VAL A 57 -1.91 6.01 2.10
N LYS A 58 -1.63 7.12 1.43
CA LYS A 58 -1.93 8.48 1.91
C LYS A 58 -3.40 8.83 1.68
N GLN A 59 -3.82 9.97 2.23
CA GLN A 59 -5.18 10.52 2.04
C GLN A 59 -5.51 10.75 0.55
N ASP A 60 -4.51 11.13 -0.26
CA ASP A 60 -4.65 11.34 -1.72
C ASP A 60 -4.71 10.03 -2.51
N GLY A 61 -4.60 8.87 -1.85
CA GLY A 61 -4.50 7.56 -2.49
C GLY A 61 -3.11 7.21 -3.01
N SER A 62 -2.15 8.14 -2.96
CA SER A 62 -0.75 7.86 -3.30
C SER A 62 -0.13 6.84 -2.34
N THR A 63 0.81 6.03 -2.84
CA THR A 63 1.40 4.92 -2.09
C THR A 63 2.91 5.04 -1.94
N ILE A 64 3.41 4.71 -0.76
CA ILE A 64 4.84 4.74 -0.45
C ILE A 64 5.22 3.49 0.35
N HIS A 65 6.38 2.90 0.04
CA HIS A 65 6.94 1.80 0.81
C HIS A 65 7.65 2.32 2.05
N ILE A 66 7.23 1.86 3.23
CA ILE A 66 7.83 2.22 4.52
C ILE A 66 8.20 0.95 5.29
N ARG A 67 9.19 1.06 6.17
CA ARG A 67 9.56 -0.01 7.10
C ARG A 67 8.75 0.12 8.39
N TYR A 68 7.91 -0.87 8.70
CA TYR A 68 7.03 -0.89 9.86
C TYR A 68 7.37 -2.06 10.81
N ARG A 69 6.91 -1.96 12.07
CA ARG A 69 7.21 -2.96 13.12
C ARG A 69 6.49 -4.28 12.87
N GLU A 70 5.23 -4.19 12.49
CA GLU A 70 4.38 -5.36 12.22
C GLU A 70 4.39 -5.70 10.72
N PRO A 71 4.36 -6.99 10.34
CA PRO A 71 4.30 -7.43 8.96
C PRO A 71 2.89 -7.27 8.37
N ARG A 72 2.39 -6.04 8.30
CA ARG A 72 1.13 -5.72 7.62
C ARG A 72 1.37 -5.56 6.12
N ARG A 73 0.39 -5.91 5.29
CA ARG A 73 0.50 -5.70 3.83
C ARG A 73 0.36 -4.22 3.45
N MET A 74 -0.61 -3.55 4.07
CA MET A 74 -0.97 -2.17 3.75
C MET A 74 -1.45 -1.44 5.00
N LEU A 75 -1.17 -0.14 5.07
CA LEU A 75 -1.67 0.81 6.05
C LEU A 75 -2.35 1.97 5.32
N THR A 76 -3.52 2.36 5.78
CA THR A 76 -4.27 3.49 5.22
C THR A 76 -4.22 4.67 6.17
N MET A 77 -3.71 5.80 5.69
CA MET A 77 -3.75 7.05 6.43
C MET A 77 -5.20 7.57 6.46
N PRO A 78 -5.78 7.74 7.65
CA PRO A 78 -7.12 8.33 7.75
C PRO A 78 -7.06 9.79 7.31
N LEU A 79 -8.22 10.31 6.93
CA LEU A 79 -8.38 11.72 6.66
C LEU A 79 -8.63 12.48 7.97
N ASP A 80 -7.93 13.59 8.15
CA ASP A 80 -8.05 14.43 9.35
C ASP A 80 -9.30 15.31 9.26
N LEU A 81 -10.21 15.17 10.23
CA LEU A 81 -11.50 15.90 10.22
C LEU A 81 -11.38 17.36 10.63
N ASP A 82 -10.33 17.72 11.36
CA ASP A 82 -10.12 19.08 11.87
C ASP A 82 -9.46 20.00 10.83
N ALA A 83 -8.78 19.42 9.83
CA ALA A 83 -8.22 20.16 8.71
C ALA A 83 -9.27 20.52 7.63
N LEU A 84 -10.44 19.88 7.65
CA LEU A 84 -11.51 20.11 6.68
C LEU A 84 -12.26 21.41 6.96
N SER A 85 -12.82 21.99 5.90
CA SER A 85 -13.81 23.04 6.03
C SER A 85 -15.05 22.54 6.81
N PRO A 86 -15.73 23.40 7.59
CA PRO A 86 -16.90 22.99 8.37
C PRO A 86 -18.04 22.50 7.47
N GLU A 87 -18.12 22.98 6.24
CA GLU A 87 -19.12 22.57 5.24
C GLU A 87 -18.86 21.14 4.74
N GLU A 88 -17.63 20.84 4.33
CA GLU A 88 -17.24 19.49 3.90
C GLU A 88 -17.39 18.48 5.02
N ARG A 89 -17.04 18.87 6.25
CA ARG A 89 -17.23 18.04 7.44
C ARG A 89 -18.70 17.67 7.64
N ARG A 90 -19.62 18.65 7.55
CA ARG A 90 -21.07 18.42 7.63
C ARG A 90 -21.57 17.52 6.50
N ALA A 91 -21.11 17.75 5.27
CA ALA A 91 -21.50 16.93 4.12
C ALA A 91 -21.09 15.46 4.29
N ARG A 92 -19.88 15.20 4.83
CA ARG A 92 -19.41 13.84 5.13
C ARG A 92 -20.22 13.17 6.24
N LEU A 93 -20.57 13.89 7.30
CA LEU A 93 -21.42 13.36 8.37
C LEU A 93 -22.79 12.95 7.83
N ARG A 94 -23.43 13.81 7.02
CA ARG A 94 -24.70 13.47 6.34
C ARG A 94 -24.56 12.23 5.45
N LYS A 95 -23.47 12.11 4.69
CA LYS A 95 -23.21 10.92 3.85
C LYS A 95 -23.07 9.65 4.70
N ARG A 96 -22.40 9.74 5.84
CA ARG A 96 -22.26 8.61 6.79
C ARG A 96 -23.60 8.22 7.40
N GLU A 97 -24.39 9.20 7.84
CA GLU A 97 -25.74 8.98 8.38
C GLU A 97 -26.66 8.35 7.33
N ALA A 98 -26.61 8.82 6.09
CA ALA A 98 -27.39 8.26 4.98
C ALA A 98 -27.02 6.80 4.68
N GLN A 99 -25.75 6.41 4.86
CA GLN A 99 -25.32 5.01 4.72
C GLN A 99 -25.75 4.14 5.92
N LEU A 100 -25.84 4.72 7.11
CA LEU A 100 -26.25 4.02 8.33
C LEU A 100 -27.76 3.86 8.43
N ARG A 101 -28.54 4.81 7.90
CA ARG A 101 -29.98 4.67 7.76
C ARG A 101 -30.22 3.48 6.84
N HIS A 102 -30.67 2.38 7.45
CA HIS A 102 -31.21 1.26 6.71
C HIS A 102 -32.32 1.81 5.81
N LYS A 103 -32.46 1.30 4.58
CA LYS A 103 -33.62 1.63 3.77
C LYS A 103 -34.83 1.14 4.56
N GLU A 104 -35.52 2.06 5.22
CA GLU A 104 -36.88 1.82 5.67
C GLU A 104 -37.62 1.43 4.39
N GLU A 105 -38.24 0.25 4.40
CA GLU A 105 -39.14 -0.15 3.32
C GLU A 105 -40.08 1.03 3.13
N GLU A 106 -40.09 1.60 1.92
CA GLU A 106 -41.03 2.67 1.61
C GLU A 106 -42.39 2.16 2.09
N PRO A 107 -43.12 2.95 2.90
CA PRO A 107 -44.42 2.49 3.37
C PRO A 107 -45.17 2.09 2.12
N GLU A 108 -45.48 0.80 1.99
CA GLU A 108 -46.36 0.33 0.94
C GLU A 108 -47.54 1.28 1.00
N LEU A 109 -47.76 2.04 -0.07
CA LEU A 109 -48.89 2.95 -0.14
C LEU A 109 -50.11 2.06 0.03
N ALA A 110 -50.61 1.99 1.25
CA ALA A 110 -51.70 1.12 1.61
C ALA A 110 -52.90 1.65 0.86
N ASP A 111 -53.22 0.99 -0.25
CA ASP A 111 -54.42 1.29 -1.01
C ASP A 111 -55.59 0.78 -0.17
N ASP A 112 -56.56 1.65 0.14
CA ASP A 112 -57.81 1.30 0.83
C ASP A 112 -58.75 0.53 -0.13
N PHE A 113 -58.19 -0.45 -0.84
CA PHE A 113 -58.88 -1.21 -1.86
C PHE A 113 -59.72 -2.32 -1.21
N ASP A 114 -61.03 -2.07 -1.13
CA ASP A 114 -62.01 -3.05 -0.65
C ASP A 114 -62.49 -3.98 -1.79
N PRO A 115 -62.10 -5.27 -1.82
CA PRO A 115 -62.53 -6.19 -2.88
C PRO A 115 -64.04 -6.45 -2.86
N GLU A 116 -64.70 -6.30 -1.72
CA GLU A 116 -66.14 -6.48 -1.58
C GLU A 116 -66.95 -5.40 -2.32
N ARG A 117 -66.47 -4.15 -2.33
CA ARG A 117 -67.13 -3.04 -3.03
C ARG A 117 -67.17 -3.25 -4.54
N TYR A 118 -66.13 -3.86 -5.10
CA TYR A 118 -65.98 -4.03 -6.55
C TYR A 118 -66.45 -5.39 -7.08
N ARG A 119 -66.80 -6.34 -6.20
CA ARG A 119 -67.31 -7.67 -6.57
C ARG A 119 -68.53 -7.62 -7.49
N GLN A 120 -69.32 -6.54 -7.40
CA GLN A 120 -70.51 -6.26 -8.19
C GLN A 120 -70.20 -6.17 -9.70
N PHE A 121 -69.01 -5.69 -10.06
CA PHE A 121 -68.61 -5.48 -11.44
C PHE A 121 -67.98 -6.73 -12.08
N TRP A 122 -67.73 -7.78 -11.30
CA TRP A 122 -67.12 -9.02 -11.79
C TRP A 122 -68.12 -9.91 -12.53
N ILE A 123 -69.40 -9.82 -12.17
CA ILE A 123 -70.47 -10.54 -12.85
C ILE A 123 -70.94 -9.68 -14.02
N ARG A 124 -70.48 -10.00 -15.23
CA ARG A 124 -71.04 -9.41 -16.45
C ARG A 124 -72.44 -9.97 -16.68
N THR A 125 -73.46 -9.23 -16.24
CA THR A 125 -74.82 -9.43 -16.75
C THR A 125 -74.84 -8.96 -18.21
N LYS A 126 -74.84 -9.90 -19.16
CA LYS A 126 -75.15 -9.60 -20.56
C LYS A 126 -76.59 -9.06 -20.61
N LYS A 127 -76.72 -7.84 -21.10
CA LYS A 127 -78.00 -7.19 -21.41
C LYS A 127 -78.52 -7.70 -22.74
#